data_AF-A0A8W7P2Q9-F1
#
_entry.id   AF-A0A8W7P2Q9-F1
#
_cell.length_a   1.000
_cell.length_b   1.000
_cell.length_c   1.000
_cell.angle_alpha   90.00
_cell.angle_beta   90.00
_cell.angle_gamma   90.00
#
_symmetry.space_group_name_H-M   'P 1'
#
loop_
_entity.id
_entity.type
_entity.pdbx_description
1 polymer ?
#
loop_
_entity_poly.entity_id
_entity_poly.type
_entity_poly.pdbx_seq_one_letter_code
_entity_poly.pdbx_strand_id
1 'polypeptide(L)'
;MIGIKYLNDAHLKGFEKYKYNCVDTSILSVYVMHPFWNKVVLFCPRWIAPNLLTFTGFLLTVVNFFLIAYYDYDFRAATETPIPIPDWVWILAAINLFVAYTLDGIDGKQARRTGTSGPLGELFDHGLDSYSAVLIPIYMFTIFGAADLPPVRMFFITLNVFMNFYLPHVEKYLTGVMFLPWGYDFVMW
;
A
#
# COMPACT_ATOMS: atom_id res chain seq x y z
N MET A 1 14.28 20.66 19.69
CA MET A 1 14.55 19.98 18.41
C MET A 1 16.05 19.67 18.39
N ILE A 2 16.43 18.40 18.49
CA ILE A 2 17.83 17.98 18.62
C ILE A 2 18.54 18.32 17.31
N GLY A 3 19.58 19.16 17.35
CA GLY A 3 20.24 19.79 16.19
C GLY A 3 21.09 18.85 15.31
N ILE A 4 20.68 17.60 15.13
CA ILE A 4 21.36 16.65 14.24
C ILE A 4 20.92 16.94 12.80
N LYS A 5 21.85 17.39 11.97
CA LYS A 5 21.65 17.55 10.52
C LYS A 5 21.78 16.16 9.86
N TYR A 6 20.66 15.46 9.74
CA TYR A 6 20.61 14.09 9.18
C TYR A 6 20.95 14.04 7.68
N LEU A 7 20.69 15.15 6.96
CA LEU A 7 21.01 15.33 5.56
C LEU A 7 22.10 16.39 5.41
N ASN A 8 23.18 16.03 4.72
CA ASN A 8 24.20 16.99 4.32
C ASN A 8 23.82 17.66 2.99
N ASP A 9 24.51 18.75 2.64
CA ASP A 9 24.19 19.50 1.43
C ASP A 9 24.44 18.70 0.13
N ALA A 10 25.28 17.66 0.19
CA ALA A 10 25.49 16.74 -0.93
C ALA A 10 24.28 15.82 -1.14
N HIS A 11 23.65 15.32 -0.07
CA HIS A 11 22.40 14.55 -0.14
C HIS A 11 21.27 15.44 -0.69
N LEU A 12 21.20 16.70 -0.23
CA LEU A 12 20.22 17.67 -0.72
C LEU A 12 20.36 17.95 -2.22
N LYS A 13 21.58 18.17 -2.71
CA LYS A 13 21.86 18.31 -4.15
C LYS A 13 21.62 17.02 -4.94
N GLY A 14 21.73 15.86 -4.30
CA GLY A 14 21.43 14.56 -4.89
C GLY A 14 19.95 14.39 -5.25
N PHE A 15 19.03 14.98 -4.49
CA PHE A 15 17.59 14.90 -4.76
C PHE A 15 17.18 15.53 -6.10
N GLU A 16 17.87 16.58 -6.56
CA GLU A 16 17.61 17.20 -7.87
C GLU A 16 17.97 16.27 -9.04
N LYS A 17 18.93 15.36 -8.83
CA LYS A 17 19.37 14.37 -9.83
C LYS A 17 18.66 13.03 -9.69
N TYR A 18 17.84 12.86 -8.65
CA TYR A 18 17.17 11.61 -8.39
C TYR A 18 16.19 11.29 -9.52
N LYS A 19 16.31 10.08 -10.07
CA LYS A 19 15.41 9.55 -11.08
C LYS A 19 14.84 8.23 -10.59
N TYR A 20 13.52 8.13 -10.60
CA TYR A 20 12.84 6.87 -10.31
C TYR A 20 13.32 5.78 -11.27
N ASN A 21 13.81 4.68 -10.71
CA ASN A 21 14.33 3.55 -11.46
C ASN A 21 13.77 2.25 -10.88
N CYS A 22 12.70 1.79 -11.52
CA CYS A 22 11.95 0.63 -11.10
C CYS A 22 11.69 -0.25 -12.33
N VAL A 23 11.85 -1.56 -12.16
CA VAL A 23 11.61 -2.56 -13.19
C VAL A 23 10.49 -3.47 -12.71
N ASP A 24 9.39 -3.43 -13.46
CA ASP A 24 8.27 -4.35 -13.29
C ASP A 24 8.32 -5.43 -14.37
N THR A 25 8.26 -6.69 -13.94
CA THR A 25 8.21 -7.87 -14.83
C THR A 25 6.99 -8.74 -14.55
N SER A 26 6.09 -8.29 -13.67
CA SER A 26 4.88 -9.01 -13.34
C SER A 26 3.95 -9.07 -14.55
N ILE A 27 3.43 -10.27 -14.84
CA ILE A 27 2.51 -10.46 -15.97
C ILE A 27 1.23 -9.68 -15.73
N LEU A 28 0.69 -9.75 -14.51
CA LEU A 28 -0.57 -9.11 -14.20
C LEU A 28 -0.45 -7.58 -14.20
N SER A 29 0.58 -7.05 -13.53
CA SER A 29 0.81 -5.62 -13.45
C SER A 29 1.00 -5.03 -14.85
N VAL A 30 1.87 -5.66 -15.66
CA VAL A 30 2.21 -5.17 -17.00
C VAL A 30 1.03 -5.26 -17.96
N TYR A 31 0.29 -6.37 -17.98
CA TYR A 31 -0.73 -6.63 -19.02
C TYR A 31 -2.17 -6.32 -18.59
N VAL A 32 -2.46 -6.18 -17.30
CA VAL A 32 -3.81 -5.90 -16.80
C VAL A 32 -3.86 -4.57 -16.05
N MET A 33 -3.05 -4.41 -15.01
CA MET A 33 -3.18 -3.27 -14.10
C MET A 33 -2.69 -1.96 -14.71
N HIS A 34 -1.51 -1.95 -15.32
CA HIS A 34 -1.00 -0.76 -16.01
C HIS A 34 -1.94 -0.27 -17.13
N PRO A 35 -2.47 -1.13 -18.03
CA PRO A 35 -3.48 -0.73 -19.00
C PRO A 35 -4.76 -0.17 -18.36
N PHE A 36 -5.24 -0.78 -17.27
CA PHE A 36 -6.40 -0.28 -16.52
C PHE A 36 -6.11 1.12 -15.93
N TRP A 37 -5.05 1.27 -15.14
CA TRP A 37 -4.69 2.53 -14.50
C TRP A 37 -4.34 3.64 -15.50
N ASN A 38 -3.75 3.31 -16.66
CA ASN A 38 -3.48 4.28 -17.72
C ASN A 38 -4.78 4.86 -18.32
N LYS A 39 -5.90 4.11 -18.29
CA LYS A 39 -7.22 4.63 -18.66
C LYS A 39 -7.84 5.39 -17.49
N VAL A 40 -7.81 4.82 -16.28
CA VAL A 40 -8.43 5.42 -15.08
C VAL A 40 -7.85 6.80 -14.77
N VAL A 41 -6.54 6.96 -14.85
CA VAL A 41 -5.88 8.24 -14.58
C VAL A 41 -6.43 9.36 -15.46
N LEU A 42 -6.90 9.07 -16.69
CA LEU A 42 -7.45 10.10 -17.58
C LEU A 42 -8.71 10.76 -17.03
N PHE A 43 -9.49 10.05 -16.21
CA PHE A 43 -10.65 10.60 -15.51
C PHE A 43 -10.26 11.46 -14.29
N CYS A 44 -9.04 11.31 -13.76
CA CYS A 44 -8.55 12.13 -12.66
C CYS A 44 -8.25 13.57 -13.16
N PRO A 45 -8.94 14.60 -12.62
CA PRO A 45 -8.69 15.99 -12.98
C PRO A 45 -7.24 16.41 -12.68
N ARG A 46 -6.66 17.23 -13.55
CA ARG A 46 -5.25 17.66 -13.41
C ARG A 46 -4.96 18.55 -12.19
N TRP A 47 -5.99 19.12 -11.57
CA TRP A 47 -5.85 19.93 -10.36
C TRP A 47 -5.74 19.08 -9.08
N ILE A 48 -6.00 17.77 -9.17
CA ILE A 48 -5.80 16.85 -8.04
C ILE A 48 -4.32 16.50 -7.94
N ALA A 49 -3.74 16.80 -6.79
CA ALA A 49 -2.36 16.46 -6.45
C ALA A 49 -2.19 14.92 -6.33
N PRO A 50 -1.10 14.33 -6.83
CA PRO A 50 -0.82 12.90 -6.71
C PRO A 50 -0.86 12.38 -5.27
N ASN A 51 -0.16 13.05 -4.36
CA ASN A 51 -0.11 12.65 -2.94
C ASN A 51 -1.49 12.68 -2.26
N LEU A 52 -2.46 13.43 -2.77
CA LEU A 52 -3.82 13.40 -2.26
C LEU A 52 -4.52 12.07 -2.62
N LEU A 53 -4.22 11.50 -3.80
CA LEU A 53 -4.73 10.19 -4.21
C LEU A 53 -4.17 9.11 -3.28
N THR A 54 -2.85 9.06 -3.10
CA THR A 54 -2.16 8.17 -2.17
C THR A 54 -2.73 8.28 -0.75
N PHE A 55 -2.83 9.51 -0.22
CA PHE A 55 -3.31 9.73 1.14
C PHE A 55 -4.78 9.32 1.30
N THR A 56 -5.62 9.59 0.30
CA THR A 56 -7.02 9.17 0.32
C THR A 56 -7.12 7.65 0.30
N GLY A 57 -6.36 6.96 -0.55
CA GLY A 57 -6.30 5.50 -0.58
C GLY A 57 -5.89 4.91 0.76
N PHE A 58 -4.81 5.43 1.36
CA PHE A 58 -4.38 5.05 2.70
C PHE A 58 -5.46 5.26 3.77
N LEU A 59 -6.18 6.38 3.75
CA LEU A 59 -7.27 6.60 4.72
C LEU A 59 -8.38 5.56 4.59
N LEU A 60 -8.67 5.06 3.39
CA LEU A 60 -9.64 3.98 3.20
C LEU A 60 -9.17 2.67 3.85
N THR A 61 -7.87 2.35 3.79
CA THR A 61 -7.32 1.15 4.46
C THR A 61 -7.38 1.30 5.99
N VAL A 62 -7.14 2.51 6.50
CA VAL A 62 -7.29 2.84 7.94
C VAL A 62 -8.76 2.75 8.38
N VAL A 63 -9.70 3.24 7.59
CA VAL A 63 -11.14 3.13 7.87
C VAL A 63 -11.55 1.66 7.94
N ASN A 64 -11.13 0.82 6.99
CA ASN A 64 -11.40 -0.62 7.03
C ASN A 64 -10.83 -1.26 8.30
N PHE A 65 -9.59 -0.93 8.66
CA PHE A 65 -8.94 -1.46 9.85
C PHE A 65 -9.76 -1.18 11.12
N PHE A 66 -10.15 0.09 11.34
CA PHE A 66 -10.93 0.43 12.53
C PHE A 66 -12.37 -0.08 12.49
N LEU A 67 -12.99 -0.09 11.31
CA LEU A 67 -14.35 -0.58 11.15
C LEU A 67 -14.44 -2.08 11.46
N ILE A 68 -13.53 -2.89 10.91
CA ILE A 68 -13.50 -4.32 11.17
C ILE A 68 -13.07 -4.59 12.61
N ALA A 69 -12.08 -3.87 13.14
CA ALA A 69 -11.68 -4.00 14.55
C ALA A 69 -12.82 -3.66 15.53
N TYR A 70 -13.72 -2.74 15.18
CA TYR A 70 -14.90 -2.46 16.00
C TYR A 70 -15.79 -3.71 16.16
N TYR A 71 -15.90 -4.55 15.13
CA TYR A 71 -16.69 -5.78 15.17
C TYR A 71 -15.91 -7.01 15.66
N ASP A 72 -14.60 -7.09 15.38
CA ASP A 72 -13.80 -8.28 15.64
C ASP A 72 -12.35 -7.98 16.03
N TYR A 73 -12.13 -7.24 17.12
CA TYR A 73 -10.79 -6.89 17.59
C TYR A 73 -9.98 -8.08 18.12
N ASP A 74 -10.64 -9.18 18.52
CA ASP A 74 -10.01 -10.37 19.11
C ASP A 74 -10.02 -11.61 18.19
N PHE A 75 -10.42 -11.42 16.92
CA PHE A 75 -10.42 -12.45 15.89
C PHE A 75 -11.30 -13.66 16.22
N ARG A 76 -12.46 -13.44 16.83
CA ARG A 76 -13.40 -14.51 17.22
C ARG A 76 -14.67 -14.56 16.37
N ALA A 77 -14.94 -13.52 15.58
CA ALA A 77 -16.14 -13.44 14.74
C ALA A 77 -16.33 -14.61 13.78
N ALA A 78 -15.24 -15.23 13.30
CA ALA A 78 -15.31 -16.40 12.42
C ALA A 78 -15.68 -17.71 13.14
N THR A 79 -15.43 -17.83 14.45
CA THR A 79 -15.45 -19.13 15.14
C THR A 79 -16.37 -19.20 16.35
N GLU A 80 -16.52 -18.12 17.12
CA GLU A 80 -17.17 -18.16 18.45
C GLU A 80 -18.36 -17.19 18.60
N THR A 81 -18.53 -16.23 17.69
CA THR A 81 -19.46 -15.12 17.90
C THR A 81 -20.85 -15.40 17.33
N PRO A 82 -21.95 -15.25 18.11
CA PRO A 82 -23.32 -15.34 17.60
C PRO A 82 -23.71 -14.14 16.73
N ILE A 83 -22.91 -13.07 16.72
CA ILE A 83 -23.10 -11.87 15.90
C ILE A 83 -21.91 -11.78 14.92
N PRO A 84 -22.09 -12.19 13.65
CA PRO A 84 -21.05 -12.06 12.64
C PRO A 84 -20.85 -10.59 12.22
N ILE A 85 -19.72 -10.29 11.60
CA ILE A 85 -19.50 -9.01 10.92
C ILE A 85 -20.61 -8.83 9.86
N PRO A 86 -21.36 -7.72 9.85
CA PRO A 86 -22.45 -7.51 8.89
C PRO A 86 -21.98 -7.48 7.43
N ASP A 87 -22.78 -8.03 6.51
CA ASP A 87 -22.44 -8.11 5.07
C ASP A 87 -22.09 -6.76 4.42
N TRP A 88 -22.75 -5.68 4.85
CA TRP A 88 -22.46 -4.35 4.32
C TRP A 88 -21.05 -3.87 4.68
N VAL A 89 -20.49 -4.32 5.80
CA VAL A 89 -19.10 -4.02 6.21
C VAL A 89 -18.13 -4.67 5.23
N TRP A 90 -18.39 -5.91 4.83
CA TRP A 90 -17.58 -6.62 3.84
C TRP A 90 -17.65 -5.98 2.46
N ILE A 91 -18.84 -5.59 2.01
CA ILE A 91 -19.04 -4.88 0.75
C ILE A 91 -18.29 -3.54 0.78
N LEU A 92 -18.43 -2.77 1.86
CA LEU A 92 -17.72 -1.52 2.04
C LEU A 92 -16.20 -1.72 2.07
N ALA A 93 -15.72 -2.75 2.77
CA ALA A 93 -14.30 -3.06 2.85
C ALA A 93 -13.72 -3.40 1.47
N ALA A 94 -14.42 -4.21 0.67
CA ALA A 94 -14.03 -4.54 -0.69
C ALA A 94 -14.01 -3.32 -1.62
N ILE A 95 -15.02 -2.44 -1.54
CA ILE A 95 -15.05 -1.18 -2.29
C ILE A 95 -13.88 -0.28 -1.88
N ASN A 96 -13.66 -0.11 -0.59
CA ASN A 96 -12.58 0.71 -0.05
C ASN A 96 -11.20 0.19 -0.49
N LEU A 97 -10.98 -1.12 -0.45
CA LEU A 97 -9.73 -1.74 -0.88
C LEU A 97 -9.51 -1.56 -2.38
N PHE A 98 -10.54 -1.81 -3.20
CA PHE A 98 -10.48 -1.61 -4.64
C PHE A 98 -10.18 -0.14 -5.01
N VAL A 99 -10.85 0.81 -4.34
CA VAL A 99 -10.61 2.24 -4.55
C VAL A 99 -9.22 2.63 -4.07
N ALA A 100 -8.78 2.17 -2.89
CA ALA A 100 -7.44 2.43 -2.37
C ALA A 100 -6.36 1.96 -3.34
N TYR A 101 -6.43 0.71 -3.79
CA TYR A 101 -5.51 0.13 -4.77
C TYR A 101 -5.54 0.87 -6.11
N THR A 102 -6.72 1.32 -6.54
CA THR A 102 -6.84 2.09 -7.77
C THR A 102 -6.21 3.48 -7.65
N LEU A 103 -6.42 4.16 -6.52
CA LEU A 103 -5.87 5.50 -6.26
C LEU A 103 -4.35 5.47 -6.18
N ASP A 104 -3.81 4.48 -5.48
CA ASP A 104 -2.39 4.16 -5.42
C ASP A 104 -1.81 3.93 -6.84
N GLY A 105 -2.37 2.97 -7.59
CA GLY A 105 -1.85 2.64 -8.91
C GLY A 105 -1.91 3.75 -9.98
N ILE A 106 -2.71 4.81 -9.75
CA ILE A 106 -2.78 5.97 -10.64
C ILE A 106 -1.97 7.19 -10.16
N ASP A 107 -1.43 7.21 -8.94
CA ASP A 107 -0.84 8.42 -8.36
C ASP A 107 0.45 8.85 -9.10
N GLY A 108 1.36 7.93 -9.41
CA GLY A 108 2.59 8.18 -10.13
C GLY A 108 2.31 8.47 -11.60
N LYS A 109 1.22 7.91 -12.14
CA LYS A 109 0.71 8.25 -13.48
C LYS A 109 0.19 9.68 -13.50
N GLN A 110 -0.53 10.10 -12.45
CA GLN A 110 -0.97 11.47 -12.27
C GLN A 110 0.22 12.41 -12.12
N ALA A 111 1.22 12.05 -11.31
CA ALA A 111 2.44 12.84 -11.11
C ALA A 111 3.19 13.09 -12.42
N ARG A 112 3.25 12.08 -13.30
CA ARG A 112 3.82 12.23 -14.65
C ARG A 112 2.98 13.16 -15.53
N ARG A 113 1.64 13.07 -15.46
CA ARG A 113 0.73 13.95 -16.23
C ARG A 113 0.77 15.41 -15.78
N THR A 114 1.00 15.67 -14.49
CA THR A 114 1.03 17.01 -13.90
C THR A 114 2.45 17.59 -13.85
N GLY A 115 3.49 16.81 -14.18
CA GLY A 115 4.88 17.25 -14.10
C GLY A 115 5.39 17.40 -12.66
N THR A 116 4.79 16.69 -11.72
CA THR A 116 5.10 16.77 -10.28
C THR A 116 5.74 15.48 -9.74
N SER A 117 6.35 14.67 -10.62
CA SER A 117 7.13 13.50 -10.21
C SER A 117 8.41 13.94 -9.47
N GLY A 118 8.67 13.34 -8.30
CA GLY A 118 9.87 13.63 -7.53
C GLY A 118 10.08 12.68 -6.35
N PRO A 119 11.27 12.69 -5.73
CA PRO A 119 11.65 11.78 -4.65
C PRO A 119 10.76 11.90 -3.40
N LEU A 120 10.23 13.09 -3.12
CA LEU A 120 9.32 13.29 -2.00
C LEU A 120 7.96 12.61 -2.20
N GLY A 121 7.43 12.67 -3.44
CA GLY A 121 6.17 12.00 -3.77
C GLY A 121 6.31 10.49 -3.63
N GLU A 122 7.41 9.94 -4.14
CA GLU A 122 7.71 8.52 -3.99
C GLU A 122 7.95 8.09 -2.53
N LEU A 123 8.65 8.90 -1.74
CA LEU A 123 8.84 8.61 -0.32
C LEU A 123 7.48 8.61 0.43
N PHE A 124 6.59 9.52 0.05
CA PHE A 124 5.25 9.60 0.64
C PHE A 124 4.41 8.38 0.27
N ASP A 125 4.41 8.01 -1.00
CA ASP A 125 3.75 6.84 -1.58
C ASP A 125 4.18 5.54 -0.88
N HIS A 126 5.45 5.17 -1.02
CA HIS A 126 5.99 3.96 -0.41
C HIS A 126 5.93 4.00 1.13
N GLY A 127 5.97 5.19 1.72
CA GLY A 127 5.79 5.39 3.15
C GLY A 127 4.41 4.93 3.61
N LEU A 128 3.34 5.36 2.92
CA LEU A 128 1.98 4.94 3.26
C LEU A 128 1.70 3.48 2.89
N ASP A 129 2.27 2.98 1.80
CA ASP A 129 2.20 1.55 1.46
C ASP A 129 2.77 0.66 2.54
N SER A 130 3.87 1.07 3.19
CA SER A 130 4.46 0.29 4.27
C SER A 130 3.51 0.11 5.47
N TYR A 131 2.66 1.11 5.75
CA TYR A 131 1.61 0.98 6.77
C TYR A 131 0.46 0.12 6.26
N SER A 132 -0.01 0.33 5.03
CA SER A 132 -1.09 -0.47 4.42
C SER A 132 -0.72 -1.97 4.35
N ALA A 133 0.53 -2.30 4.04
CA ALA A 133 1.06 -3.67 4.03
C ALA A 133 0.98 -4.37 5.39
N VAL A 134 0.83 -3.62 6.48
CA VAL A 134 0.60 -4.15 7.84
C VAL A 134 -0.88 -4.14 8.19
N LEU A 135 -1.58 -3.04 7.95
CA LEU A 135 -2.99 -2.88 8.32
C LEU A 135 -3.92 -3.85 7.59
N ILE A 136 -3.71 -4.04 6.29
CA ILE A 136 -4.57 -4.89 5.44
C ILE A 136 -4.56 -6.35 5.93
N PRO A 137 -3.40 -7.03 6.07
CA PRO A 137 -3.38 -8.39 6.58
C PRO A 137 -4.03 -8.53 7.95
N ILE A 138 -3.83 -7.56 8.86
CA ILE A 138 -4.38 -7.64 10.22
C ILE A 138 -5.89 -7.75 10.19
N TYR A 139 -6.59 -6.85 9.50
CA TYR A 139 -8.06 -6.95 9.46
C TYR A 139 -8.53 -8.13 8.59
N MET A 140 -7.75 -8.61 7.63
CA MET A 140 -8.11 -9.82 6.85
C MET A 140 -8.05 -11.10 7.68
N PHE A 141 -7.26 -11.16 8.76
CA PHE A 141 -7.20 -12.33 9.62
C PHE A 141 -8.54 -12.66 10.30
N THR A 142 -9.46 -11.70 10.41
CA THR A 142 -10.83 -11.93 10.88
C THR A 142 -11.57 -12.99 10.05
N ILE A 143 -11.23 -13.17 8.77
CA ILE A 143 -11.85 -14.17 7.88
C ILE A 143 -11.54 -15.60 8.36
N PHE A 144 -10.37 -15.81 8.98
CA PHE A 144 -9.93 -17.11 9.48
C PHE A 144 -10.23 -17.29 10.97
N GLY A 145 -10.09 -16.23 11.77
CA GLY A 145 -10.23 -16.26 13.21
C GLY A 145 -9.02 -16.86 13.95
N ALA A 146 -8.95 -16.61 15.26
CA ALA A 146 -7.83 -16.98 16.13
C ALA A 146 -7.73 -18.49 16.40
N ALA A 147 -8.82 -19.25 16.25
CA ALA A 147 -8.79 -20.69 16.45
C ALA A 147 -8.02 -21.40 15.32
N ASP A 148 -8.29 -21.02 14.06
CA ASP A 148 -7.64 -21.61 12.89
C ASP A 148 -6.30 -20.94 12.57
N LEU A 149 -6.20 -19.63 12.83
CA LEU A 149 -4.98 -18.84 12.65
C LEU A 149 -4.57 -18.14 13.96
N PRO A 150 -3.88 -18.83 14.88
CA PRO A 150 -3.48 -18.25 16.16
C PRO A 150 -2.64 -16.98 16.02
N PRO A 151 -2.70 -16.03 16.98
CA PRO A 151 -1.98 -14.75 16.91
C PRO A 151 -0.48 -14.84 16.63
N VAL A 152 0.18 -15.90 17.08
CA VAL A 152 1.61 -16.15 16.77
C VAL A 152 1.83 -16.38 15.27
N ARG A 153 0.93 -17.09 14.59
CA ARG A 153 0.99 -17.29 13.14
C ARG A 153 0.64 -16.00 12.39
N MET A 154 -0.39 -15.28 12.84
CA MET A 154 -0.73 -13.96 12.31
C MET A 154 0.48 -13.03 12.33
N PHE A 155 1.20 -12.97 13.47
CA PHE A 155 2.43 -12.18 13.62
C PHE A 155 3.51 -12.56 12.61
N PHE A 156 3.80 -13.86 12.43
CA PHE A 156 4.79 -14.28 11.44
C PHE A 156 4.36 -14.02 9.99
N ILE A 157 3.07 -14.09 9.68
CA ILE A 157 2.53 -13.71 8.35
C ILE A 157 2.71 -12.20 8.14
N THR A 158 2.31 -11.36 9.10
CA THR A 158 2.51 -9.91 9.01
C THR A 158 4.00 -9.56 8.85
N LEU A 159 4.89 -10.21 9.61
CA LEU A 159 6.33 -10.05 9.45
C LEU A 159 6.80 -10.45 8.05
N ASN A 160 6.29 -11.56 7.50
CA ASN A 160 6.65 -12.01 6.16
C ASN A 160 6.22 -10.98 5.09
N VAL A 161 4.99 -10.46 5.17
CA VAL A 161 4.49 -9.41 4.28
C VAL A 161 5.35 -8.14 4.39
N PHE A 162 5.64 -7.70 5.62
CA PHE A 162 6.48 -6.52 5.84
C PHE A 162 7.90 -6.70 5.30
N MET A 163 8.50 -7.88 5.49
CA MET A 163 9.82 -8.19 4.92
C MET A 163 9.78 -8.25 3.39
N ASN A 164 8.72 -8.79 2.79
CA ASN A 164 8.54 -8.79 1.33
C ASN A 164 8.46 -7.37 0.77
N PHE A 165 7.82 -6.44 1.49
CA PHE A 165 7.80 -5.02 1.14
C PHE A 165 9.17 -4.35 1.30
N TYR A 166 9.89 -4.66 2.38
CA TYR A 166 11.15 -3.99 2.74
C TYR A 166 12.35 -4.46 1.90
N LEU A 167 12.43 -5.74 1.53
CA LEU A 167 13.57 -6.29 0.79
C LEU A 167 13.84 -5.59 -0.57
N PRO A 168 12.85 -5.29 -1.42
CA PRO A 168 13.04 -4.50 -2.65
C PRO A 168 13.62 -3.10 -2.39
N HIS A 169 13.32 -2.49 -1.23
CA HIS A 169 13.88 -1.20 -0.85
C HIS A 169 15.36 -1.32 -0.48
N VAL A 170 15.75 -2.39 0.22
CA VAL A 170 17.16 -2.71 0.49
C VAL A 170 17.90 -3.01 -0.81
N GLU A 171 17.31 -3.81 -1.70
CA GLU A 171 17.88 -4.11 -3.01
C GLU A 171 18.09 -2.82 -3.82
N LYS A 172 17.09 -1.94 -3.85
CA LYS A 172 17.21 -0.63 -4.50
C LYS A 172 18.33 0.21 -3.89
N TYR A 173 18.45 0.22 -2.57
CA TYR A 173 19.52 0.96 -1.88
C TYR A 173 20.91 0.45 -2.30
N LEU A 174 21.07 -0.85 -2.54
CA LEU A 174 22.33 -1.47 -2.93
C LEU A 174 22.63 -1.36 -4.43
N THR A 175 21.61 -1.54 -5.29
CA THR A 175 21.78 -1.68 -6.75
C THR A 175 21.41 -0.43 -7.54
N GLY A 176 20.66 0.50 -6.94
CA GLY A 176 20.08 1.66 -7.63
C GLY A 176 18.86 1.33 -8.51
N VAL A 177 18.37 0.09 -8.49
CA VAL A 177 17.17 -0.37 -9.22
C VAL A 177 16.22 -1.05 -8.26
N MET A 178 14.94 -0.70 -8.29
CA MET A 178 13.91 -1.43 -7.56
C MET A 178 13.28 -2.47 -8.48
N PHE A 179 13.40 -3.76 -8.15
CA PHE A 179 12.64 -4.80 -8.82
C PHE A 179 11.34 -5.03 -8.05
N LEU A 180 10.20 -4.88 -8.73
CA LEU A 180 8.92 -5.14 -8.09
C LEU A 180 8.72 -6.65 -7.92
N PRO A 181 8.48 -7.13 -6.68
CA PRO A 181 8.23 -8.54 -6.44
C PRO A 181 6.89 -8.96 -7.04
N TRP A 182 6.88 -10.13 -7.68
CA TRP A 182 5.65 -10.73 -8.19
C TRP A 182 4.66 -11.11 -7.09
N GLY A 183 5.09 -11.09 -5.81
CA GLY A 183 4.19 -11.27 -4.67
C GLY A 183 3.00 -10.30 -4.70
N TYR A 184 3.18 -9.09 -5.24
CA TYR A 184 2.07 -8.14 -5.41
C TYR A 184 0.98 -8.65 -6.37
N ASP A 185 1.31 -9.54 -7.32
CA ASP A 185 0.32 -10.13 -8.24
C ASP A 185 -0.63 -11.12 -7.59
N PHE A 186 -0.34 -11.57 -6.38
CA PHE A 186 -1.13 -12.60 -5.69
C PHE A 186 -1.74 -12.10 -4.38
N VAL A 187 -1.20 -11.00 -3.82
CA VAL A 187 -1.53 -10.53 -2.47
C VAL A 187 -2.26 -9.17 -2.50
N MET A 188 -2.19 -8.41 -3.59
CA MET A 188 -2.83 -7.08 -3.72
C MET A 188 -4.19 -7.15 -4.44
N TRP A 189 -5.05 -8.06 -4.00
CA TRP A 189 -6.45 -8.18 -4.45
C TRP A 189 -7.42 -8.05 -3.29
#